data_AF-A0A935XVI1-F1
#
_entry.id   AF-A0A935XVI1-F1
#
_cell.length_a   1.000
_cell.length_b   1.000
_cell.length_c   1.000
_cell.angle_alpha   90.00
_cell.angle_beta   90.00
_cell.angle_gamma   90.00
#
_symmetry.space_group_name_H-M   'P 1'
#
loop_
_entity.id
_entity.type
_entity.pdbx_description
1 polymer ?
#
loop_
_entity_poly.entity_id
_entity_poly.type
_entity_poly.pdbx_seq_one_letter_code
_entity_poly.pdbx_strand_id
1 'polypeptide(L)'
;MTSAIESIAEKADLVRAGGQNVPSPCLSVCRMSPTSELCAGCFRTLEEIAAWSRLADADKRVVWSRIEQRIRRRPHLGLEGPP
;
A
#
# COMPACT_ATOMS: atom_id res chain seq x y z
N MET A 1 4.65 1.37 34.04
CA MET A 1 4.53 2.39 32.98
C MET A 1 5.49 2.00 31.87
N THR A 2 5.04 1.10 31.01
CA THR A 2 5.89 0.47 29.98
C THR A 2 5.89 1.37 28.76
N SER A 3 7.08 1.84 28.37
CA SER A 3 7.29 2.94 27.42
C SER A 3 6.91 2.52 26.00
N ALA A 4 6.34 3.46 25.23
CA ALA A 4 5.83 3.29 23.86
C ALA A 4 6.82 2.70 22.84
N ILE A 5 8.10 2.60 23.19
CA ILE A 5 9.21 2.08 22.39
C ILE A 5 9.10 0.54 22.24
N GLU A 6 8.65 -0.18 23.26
CA GLU A 6 8.54 -1.65 23.24
C GLU A 6 7.49 -2.13 22.22
N SER A 7 6.43 -1.33 22.02
CA SER A 7 5.33 -1.62 21.10
C SER A 7 5.68 -1.46 19.62
N ILE A 8 6.79 -0.78 19.30
CA ILE A 8 7.26 -0.60 17.92
C ILE A 8 8.12 -1.79 17.49
N ALA A 9 8.97 -2.29 18.39
CA ALA A 9 9.81 -3.46 18.13
C ALA A 9 8.97 -4.73 17.92
N GLU A 10 7.94 -4.93 18.74
CA GLU A 10 7.05 -6.10 18.65
C GLU A 10 6.25 -6.14 17.33
N LYS A 11 5.84 -4.96 16.83
CA LYS A 11 5.16 -4.85 15.53
C LYS A 11 6.08 -5.11 14.34
N ALA A 12 7.36 -4.78 14.45
CA ALA A 12 8.33 -5.00 13.38
C ALA A 12 8.61 -6.49 13.15
N ASP A 13 8.56 -7.32 14.19
CA ASP A 13 8.79 -8.75 14.09
C ASP A 13 7.60 -9.52 13.50
N LEU A 14 6.36 -9.09 13.77
CA LEU A 14 5.15 -9.63 13.12
C LEU A 14 5.16 -9.43 11.59
N VAL A 15 5.76 -8.33 11.13
CA VAL A 15 5.89 -8.02 9.70
C VAL A 15 6.98 -8.86 9.04
N ARG A 16 8.12 -9.10 9.72
CA ARG A 16 9.19 -9.98 9.21
C ARG A 16 8.80 -11.45 9.19
N ALA A 17 7.90 -11.88 10.07
CA ALA A 17 7.47 -13.27 10.20
C ALA A 17 6.48 -13.77 9.12
N GLY A 18 6.10 -12.94 8.13
CA GLY A 18 5.22 -13.37 7.03
C GLY A 18 3.74 -13.48 7.42
N GLY A 19 3.21 -12.48 8.12
CA GLY A 19 1.80 -12.43 8.52
C GLY A 19 0.80 -12.41 7.35
N GLN A 20 -0.34 -13.08 7.57
CA GLN A 20 -1.49 -13.26 6.66
C GLN A 20 -2.30 -11.97 6.39
N ASN A 21 -1.64 -10.81 6.39
CA ASN A 21 -2.33 -9.53 6.30
C ASN A 21 -1.47 -8.52 5.54
N VAL A 22 -1.55 -8.56 4.21
CA VAL A 22 -0.93 -7.55 3.37
C VAL A 22 -1.69 -6.22 3.57
N PRO A 23 -1.03 -5.15 4.05
CA PRO A 23 -1.69 -3.90 4.39
C PRO A 23 -2.23 -3.21 3.14
N SER A 24 -3.36 -2.51 3.31
CA SER A 24 -3.98 -1.72 2.24
C SER A 24 -3.11 -0.50 1.92
N PRO A 25 -2.79 -0.23 0.63
CA PRO A 25 -2.07 0.96 0.21
C PRO A 25 -2.93 2.24 0.28
N CYS A 26 -4.06 2.22 1.00
CA CYS A 26 -5.01 3.31 1.08
C CYS A 26 -4.50 4.41 2.02
N LEU A 27 -4.39 5.64 1.51
CA LEU A 27 -4.05 6.84 2.30
C LEU A 27 -5.29 7.62 2.74
N SER A 28 -6.48 7.00 2.69
CA SER A 28 -7.78 7.66 2.92
C SER A 28 -8.06 8.87 2.02
N VAL A 29 -7.33 8.99 0.91
CA VAL A 29 -7.55 9.98 -0.15
C VAL A 29 -8.10 9.24 -1.36
N CYS A 30 -9.42 9.31 -1.56
CA CYS A 30 -10.06 8.77 -2.76
C CYS A 30 -10.26 9.88 -3.79
N ARG A 31 -9.34 9.97 -4.75
CA ARG A 31 -9.46 10.90 -5.89
C ARG A 31 -9.06 10.16 -7.15
N MET A 32 -10.03 9.81 -7.98
CA MET A 32 -9.78 9.17 -9.27
C MET A 32 -9.27 10.19 -10.28
N SER A 33 -8.18 9.87 -10.94
CA SER A 33 -7.67 10.64 -12.07
C SER A 33 -8.46 10.25 -13.34
N PRO A 34 -9.15 11.19 -14.01
CA PRO A 34 -9.91 10.88 -15.23
C PRO A 34 -9.00 10.56 -16.42
N THR A 35 -7.71 10.91 -16.35
CA THR A 35 -6.74 10.68 -17.42
C THR A 35 -5.97 9.38 -17.27
N SER A 36 -5.85 8.85 -16.04
CA SER A 36 -5.08 7.64 -15.79
C SER A 36 -5.87 6.49 -15.20
N GLU A 37 -7.15 6.70 -14.88
CA GLU A 37 -8.04 5.69 -14.28
C GLU A 37 -7.50 5.09 -12.98
N LEU A 38 -6.57 5.79 -12.33
CA LEU A 38 -5.96 5.42 -11.07
C LEU A 38 -6.34 6.42 -9.98
N CYS A 39 -6.44 5.92 -8.76
CA CYS A 39 -6.53 6.77 -7.58
C CYS A 39 -5.22 7.54 -7.39
N ALA A 40 -5.30 8.86 -7.29
CA ALA A 40 -4.15 9.75 -7.12
C ALA A 40 -3.42 9.54 -5.77
N GLY A 41 -4.07 8.92 -4.77
CA GLY A 41 -3.46 8.60 -3.49
C GLY A 41 -2.81 7.21 -3.44
N CYS A 42 -3.55 6.17 -3.81
CA CYS A 42 -3.09 4.78 -3.67
C CYS A 42 -2.64 4.09 -4.97
N PHE A 43 -2.76 4.77 -6.13
CA PHE A 43 -2.39 4.28 -7.45
C PHE A 43 -3.01 2.93 -7.84
N ARG A 44 -4.14 2.61 -7.23
CA ARG A 44 -5.00 1.47 -7.59
C ARG A 44 -6.08 1.91 -8.55
N THR A 45 -6.51 0.96 -9.38
CA THR A 45 -7.75 1.05 -10.17
C THR A 45 -8.98 0.89 -9.27
N LEU A 46 -10.17 1.24 -9.78
CA LEU A 46 -11.42 1.04 -9.03
C LEU A 46 -11.68 -0.44 -8.75
N GLU A 47 -11.34 -1.31 -9.69
CA GLU A 47 -11.47 -2.77 -9.57
C GLU A 47 -10.58 -3.30 -8.45
N GLU A 48 -9.31 -2.87 -8.39
CA GLU A 48 -8.39 -3.24 -7.33
C GLU A 48 -8.83 -2.71 -5.95
N ILE A 49 -9.48 -1.54 -5.90
CA ILE A 49 -10.04 -0.99 -4.66
C ILE A 49 -11.24 -1.84 -4.20
N ALA A 50 -12.17 -2.15 -5.11
CA ALA A 50 -13.38 -2.90 -4.81
C ALA A 50 -13.09 -4.37 -4.44
N ALA A 51 -12.09 -4.98 -5.08
CA ALA A 51 -11.70 -6.36 -4.83
C ALA A 51 -10.83 -6.54 -3.57
N TRP A 52 -10.22 -5.47 -3.04
CA TRP A 52 -9.14 -5.55 -2.05
C TRP A 52 -9.45 -6.44 -0.83
N SER A 53 -10.65 -6.32 -0.25
CA SER A 53 -11.06 -7.10 0.92
C SER A 53 -11.26 -8.60 0.62
N ARG A 54 -11.40 -8.96 -0.65
CA ARG A 54 -11.65 -10.32 -1.14
C ARG A 54 -10.40 -10.97 -1.74
N LEU A 55 -9.34 -10.20 -1.99
CA LEU A 55 -8.09 -10.72 -2.55
C LEU A 55 -7.36 -11.59 -1.52
N ALA A 56 -6.77 -12.69 -1.99
CA ALA A 56 -5.81 -13.44 -1.21
C ALA A 56 -4.51 -12.64 -1.05
N ASP A 57 -3.70 -12.95 -0.04
CA ASP A 57 -2.46 -12.21 0.21
C ASP A 57 -1.47 -12.29 -0.95
N ALA A 58 -1.46 -13.38 -1.71
CA ALA A 58 -0.68 -13.50 -2.94
C ALA A 58 -1.10 -12.45 -3.97
N ASP A 59 -2.41 -12.28 -4.19
CA ASP A 59 -2.94 -11.29 -5.13
C ASP A 59 -2.72 -9.86 -4.63
N LYS A 60 -2.84 -9.62 -3.32
CA LYS A 60 -2.52 -8.31 -2.73
C LYS A 60 -1.06 -7.94 -2.95
N ARG A 61 -0.12 -8.88 -2.88
CA ARG A 61 1.30 -8.66 -3.22
C ARG A 61 1.47 -8.31 -4.70
N VAL A 62 0.74 -8.98 -5.60
CA VAL A 62 0.74 -8.63 -7.03
C VAL A 62 0.25 -7.20 -7.25
N VAL A 63 -0.81 -6.77 -6.55
CA VAL A 63 -1.29 -5.38 -6.61
C VAL A 63 -0.22 -4.41 -6.14
N TRP A 64 0.50 -4.72 -5.06
CA TRP A 64 1.64 -3.91 -4.60
C TRP A 64 2.76 -3.80 -5.64
N SER A 65 3.14 -4.90 -6.30
CA SER A 65 4.13 -4.86 -7.38
C SER A 65 3.67 -3.99 -8.56
N ARG A 66 2.37 -4.01 -8.90
CA ARG A 66 1.80 -3.13 -9.94
C ARG A 66 1.84 -1.66 -9.52
N ILE A 67 1.52 -1.35 -8.26
CA ILE A 67 1.60 0.02 -7.71
C ILE A 67 3.04 0.53 -7.84
N GLU A 68 4.04 -0.26 -7.43
CA GLU A 68 5.45 0.12 -7.55
C GLU A 68 5.84 0.41 -9.01
N GLN A 69 5.44 -0.45 -9.95
CA GLN A 69 5.68 -0.22 -11.38
C GLN A 69 5.02 1.06 -11.89
N ARG A 70 3.80 1.37 -11.44
CA ARG A 70 3.06 2.60 -11.80
C ARG A 70 3.75 3.85 -11.25
N ILE A 71 4.29 3.76 -10.04
CA ILE A 71 5.07 4.83 -9.39
C ILE A 71 6.37 5.07 -10.15
N ARG A 72 7.13 4.01 -10.45
CA ARG A 72 8.40 4.12 -11.20
C ARG A 72 8.24 4.76 -12.58
N ARG A 73 7.09 4.56 -13.24
CA ARG A 73 6.77 5.20 -14.52
C ARG A 73 6.38 6.68 -14.40
N ARG A 74 6.25 7.22 -13.18
CA ARG A 74 5.83 8.60 -12.90
C ARG A 74 6.93 9.37 -12.14
N PRO A 75 7.97 9.86 -12.83
CA PRO A 75 9.08 10.57 -12.20
C PRO A 75 8.69 11.92 -11.55
N HIS A 76 7.52 12.48 -11.89
CA HIS A 76 7.06 13.77 -11.37
C HIS A 76 6.31 13.69 -10.04
N LEU A 77 6.13 12.48 -9.48
CA LEU A 77 5.19 12.28 -8.38
C LEU A 77 5.80 12.35 -6.98
N GLY A 78 7.08 12.70 -6.85
CA GLY A 78 7.67 13.16 -5.58
C GLY A 78 7.36 12.27 -4.38
N LEU A 79 7.38 10.94 -4.55
CA LEU A 79 7.34 10.01 -3.43
C LEU A 79 8.73 9.96 -2.80
N GLU A 80 9.12 11.05 -2.15
CA GLU A 80 10.18 11.03 -1.14
C GLU A 80 9.65 10.19 0.04
N GLY A 81 9.92 8.89 0.01
CA GLY A 81 9.99 8.12 1.24
C GLY A 81 11.23 8.57 2.03
N PRO A 82 11.18 8.61 3.38
CA PRO A 82 12.37 8.95 4.16
C PRO A 82 13.48 7.88 3.94
N PRO A 83 14.76 8.28 3.99
CA PRO A 83 15.90 7.37 3.87
C PRO A 83 15.95 6.30 4.96
#